data_AF-A0A934F4H0-F1
#
_entry.id   AF-A0A934F4H0-F1
#
_cell.length_a   1.000
_cell.length_b   1.000
_cell.length_c   1.000
_cell.angle_alpha   90.00
_cell.angle_beta   90.00
_cell.angle_gamma   90.00
#
_symmetry.space_group_name_H-M   'P 1'
#
loop_
_entity.id
_entity.type
_entity.pdbx_description
1 polymer ?
#
loop_
_entity_poly.entity_id
_entity_poly.type
_entity_poly.pdbx_seq_one_letter_code
_entity_poly.pdbx_strand_id
1 'polypeptide(L)'
;MKSNLLLSLTVLALTFPAASGLAADKHAGHGAAEKKATTPADAEIIAKARASYPLKTCLVSDEPLGSMGEAAGYVYRAAGQPDRVIFVCCEGCIDDFKAEPAKFLKKIDAAKAKSAPAK
;
A
#
# COMPACT_ATOMS: atom_id res chain seq x y z
N MET A 1 -43.13 19.84 -24.54
CA MET A 1 -43.21 20.83 -25.63
C MET A 1 -41.79 21.12 -26.11
N LYS A 2 -41.50 20.79 -27.38
CA LYS A 2 -40.38 21.26 -28.24
C LYS A 2 -38.98 20.68 -27.89
N SER A 3 -38.57 19.60 -28.57
CA SER A 3 -37.84 19.57 -29.87
C SER A 3 -36.35 19.92 -29.70
N ASN A 4 -35.43 18.98 -29.89
CA ASN A 4 -34.90 18.39 -31.14
C ASN A 4 -33.63 19.10 -31.59
N LEU A 5 -32.72 18.29 -32.17
CA LEU A 5 -31.65 18.69 -33.10
C LEU A 5 -30.44 19.37 -32.42
N LEU A 6 -29.22 18.86 -32.48
CA LEU A 6 -28.51 18.42 -33.68
C LEU A 6 -27.41 17.39 -33.32
N LEU A 7 -27.45 16.24 -34.00
CA LEU A 7 -26.26 15.45 -34.30
C LEU A 7 -25.25 16.34 -35.04
N SER A 8 -24.02 16.40 -34.56
CA SER A 8 -22.86 16.83 -35.35
C SER A 8 -21.77 15.78 -35.19
N LEU A 9 -21.79 14.82 -36.12
CA LEU A 9 -20.63 13.99 -36.44
C LEU A 9 -19.52 14.91 -36.95
N THR A 10 -18.39 14.93 -36.25
CA THR A 10 -17.08 15.14 -36.88
C THR A 10 -16.14 14.07 -36.37
N VAL A 11 -16.26 12.90 -37.02
CA VAL A 11 -15.23 11.87 -37.01
C VAL A 11 -14.03 12.44 -37.76
N LEU A 12 -13.10 13.07 -37.05
CA LEU A 12 -11.79 13.37 -37.62
C LEU A 12 -10.92 12.13 -37.44
N ALA A 13 -11.05 11.23 -38.42
CA ALA A 13 -10.16 10.08 -38.60
C ALA A 13 -8.75 10.61 -38.91
N LEU A 14 -7.93 10.76 -37.87
CA LEU A 14 -6.49 10.91 -38.02
C LEU A 14 -5.89 9.51 -38.15
N THR A 15 -5.50 9.23 -39.39
CA THR A 15 -4.71 8.14 -39.91
C THR A 15 -3.67 7.58 -38.92
N PHE A 16 -3.88 6.32 -38.54
CA PHE A 16 -2.88 5.43 -37.95
C PHE A 16 -1.86 5.01 -39.03
N PRO A 17 -0.56 5.32 -38.90
CA PRO A 17 0.46 4.58 -39.62
C PRO A 17 0.72 3.25 -38.89
N ALA A 18 0.29 2.16 -39.52
CA ALA A 18 0.68 0.80 -39.18
C ALA A 18 2.05 0.48 -39.79
N ALA A 19 3.05 0.26 -38.94
CA ALA A 19 4.26 -0.53 -39.23
C ALA A 19 4.72 -1.13 -37.90
N SER A 20 4.28 -2.35 -37.57
CA SER A 20 5.03 -3.59 -37.77
C SER A 20 6.46 -3.55 -37.22
N GLY A 21 6.57 -3.85 -35.92
CA GLY A 21 7.77 -4.39 -35.29
C GLY A 21 7.35 -5.48 -34.31
N LEU A 22 7.27 -6.73 -34.78
CA LEU A 22 7.32 -7.90 -33.91
C LEU A 22 8.78 -8.07 -33.46
N ALA A 23 9.03 -7.86 -32.17
CA ALA A 23 10.11 -8.53 -31.46
C ALA A 23 9.47 -9.21 -30.25
N ALA A 24 9.51 -10.54 -30.28
CA ALA A 24 9.08 -11.41 -29.21
C ALA A 24 10.25 -11.55 -28.23
N ASP A 25 10.18 -10.89 -27.08
CA ASP A 25 11.10 -11.12 -25.97
C ASP A 25 10.33 -11.11 -24.65
N LYS A 26 9.94 -12.32 -24.24
CA LYS A 26 10.11 -12.86 -22.88
C LYS A 26 9.47 -12.08 -21.72
N HIS A 27 8.43 -12.69 -21.15
CA HIS A 27 7.97 -12.41 -19.79
C HIS A 27 9.15 -12.44 -18.80
N ALA A 28 9.45 -11.28 -18.24
CA ALA A 28 9.91 -11.14 -16.87
C ALA A 28 9.51 -9.72 -16.44
N GLY A 29 8.31 -9.60 -15.88
CA GLY A 29 7.92 -8.41 -15.19
C GLY A 29 8.90 -8.15 -14.05
N HIS A 30 9.60 -7.04 -14.13
CA HIS A 30 9.93 -6.25 -12.96
C HIS A 30 9.56 -4.84 -13.35
N GLY A 31 8.26 -4.55 -13.24
CA GLY A 31 7.84 -3.16 -13.17
C GLY A 31 8.74 -2.50 -12.14
N ALA A 32 9.40 -1.43 -12.56
CA ALA A 32 9.80 -0.39 -11.64
C ALA A 32 8.51 0.20 -11.04
N ALA A 33 7.84 -0.58 -10.18
CA ALA A 33 7.17 0.01 -9.05
C ALA A 33 8.31 0.62 -8.26
N GLU A 34 8.40 1.94 -8.29
CA GLU A 34 9.18 2.73 -7.36
C GLU A 34 9.23 2.01 -6.02
N LYS A 35 10.39 1.42 -5.72
CA LYS A 35 10.76 1.11 -4.34
C LYS A 35 10.73 2.47 -3.65
N LYS A 36 9.58 2.85 -3.10
CA LYS A 36 9.44 4.08 -2.34
C LYS A 36 10.33 3.88 -1.12
N ALA A 37 11.57 4.35 -1.27
CA ALA A 37 12.57 4.31 -0.23
C ALA A 37 11.96 4.98 1.00
N THR A 38 11.98 4.26 2.11
CA THR A 38 11.72 4.82 3.43
C THR A 38 12.55 6.09 3.55
N THR A 39 11.89 7.24 3.58
CA THR A 39 12.61 8.51 3.67
C THR A 39 13.26 8.62 5.06
N PRO A 40 14.31 9.43 5.24
CA PRO A 40 14.85 9.68 6.58
C PRO A 40 13.77 10.14 7.58
N ALA A 41 12.78 10.90 7.11
CA ALA A 41 11.63 11.31 7.92
C ALA A 41 10.74 10.12 8.34
N ASP A 42 10.48 9.19 7.42
CA ASP A 42 9.72 7.97 7.74
C ASP A 42 10.47 7.10 8.76
N ALA A 43 11.80 7.00 8.64
CA ALA A 43 12.62 6.20 9.55
C ALA A 43 12.52 6.71 11.01
N GLU A 44 12.53 8.03 11.23
CA GLU A 44 12.35 8.60 12.57
C GLU A 44 10.94 8.32 13.13
N ILE A 45 9.91 8.49 12.30
CA ILE A 45 8.51 8.20 12.67
C ILE A 45 8.37 6.72 13.05
N ILE A 46 8.98 5.83 12.26
CA ILE A 46 8.99 4.39 12.50
C ILE A 46 9.70 4.07 13.83
N ALA A 47 10.89 4.61 14.06
CA ALA A 47 11.65 4.38 15.28
C ALA A 47 10.86 4.78 16.54
N LYS A 48 10.21 5.96 16.50
CA LYS A 48 9.33 6.43 17.59
C LYS A 48 8.12 5.53 17.79
N ALA A 49 7.48 5.11 16.70
CA ALA A 49 6.31 4.23 16.78
C ALA A 49 6.67 2.84 17.33
N ARG A 50 7.88 2.32 17.07
CA ARG A 50 8.31 1.01 17.56
C ARG A 50 8.28 0.91 19.09
N ALA A 51 8.63 2.00 19.78
CA ALA A 51 8.68 2.04 21.24
C ALA A 51 7.32 1.82 21.92
N SER A 52 6.22 2.18 21.24
CA SER A 52 4.85 2.08 21.76
C SER A 52 3.94 1.17 20.92
N TYR A 53 4.55 0.33 20.09
CA TYR A 53 3.79 -0.58 19.22
C TYR A 53 3.13 -1.69 20.05
N PRO A 54 1.80 -1.89 19.92
CA PRO A 54 1.04 -2.74 20.84
C PRO A 54 1.18 -4.24 20.54
N LEU A 55 1.71 -4.61 19.36
CA LEU A 55 1.86 -5.99 18.95
C LEU A 55 3.32 -6.45 19.08
N LYS A 56 3.51 -7.68 19.54
CA LYS A 56 4.81 -8.37 19.53
C LYS A 56 4.96 -9.32 18.32
N THR A 57 3.88 -9.48 17.56
CA THR A 57 3.77 -10.34 16.39
C THR A 57 3.58 -9.52 15.12
N CYS A 58 3.92 -10.12 13.99
CA CYS A 58 3.72 -9.61 12.65
C CYS A 58 2.23 -9.29 12.49
N LEU A 59 1.93 -8.08 12.03
CA LEU A 59 0.55 -7.64 11.85
C LEU A 59 -0.25 -8.56 10.90
N VAL A 60 0.44 -9.10 9.89
CA VAL A 60 -0.16 -9.92 8.85
C VAL A 60 -0.16 -11.40 9.25
N SER A 61 1.02 -12.00 9.46
CA SER A 61 1.17 -13.45 9.69
C SER A 61 0.97 -13.91 11.14
N ASP A 62 0.88 -12.98 12.10
CA ASP A 62 0.82 -13.28 13.53
C ASP A 62 2.06 -14.01 14.10
N GLU A 63 3.14 -14.16 13.32
CA GLU A 63 4.43 -14.70 13.77
C GLU A 63 5.22 -13.71 14.64
N PRO A 64 6.14 -14.15 15.52
CA PRO A 64 6.91 -13.22 16.35
C PRO A 64 7.74 -12.21 15.53
N LEU A 65 7.61 -10.91 15.83
CA LEU A 65 8.49 -9.89 15.25
C LEU A 65 9.93 -10.13 15.71
N GLY A 66 10.88 -10.17 14.78
CA GLY A 66 12.28 -10.55 15.09
C GLY A 66 12.66 -11.95 14.60
N SER A 67 11.67 -12.84 14.39
CA SER A 67 11.93 -14.23 13.98
C SER A 67 12.54 -14.33 12.57
N MET A 68 12.20 -13.39 11.70
CA MET A 68 12.74 -13.28 10.33
C MET A 68 13.79 -12.17 10.20
N GLY A 69 14.42 -11.78 11.31
CA GLY A 69 15.29 -10.61 11.38
C GLY A 69 14.55 -9.36 11.86
N GLU A 70 15.12 -8.18 11.61
CA GLU A 70 14.54 -6.93 12.09
C GLU A 70 13.16 -6.68 11.49
N ALA A 71 12.18 -6.41 12.34
CA ALA A 71 10.82 -6.15 11.88
C ALA A 71 10.75 -4.87 11.04
N ALA A 72 10.23 -5.01 9.83
CA ALA A 72 10.07 -3.92 8.88
C ALA A 72 8.93 -2.99 9.33
N GLY A 73 9.25 -1.72 9.53
CA GLY A 73 8.28 -0.66 9.78
C GLY A 73 7.80 -0.01 8.48
N TYR A 74 6.52 0.32 8.41
CA TYR A 74 5.92 0.99 7.26
C TYR A 74 4.95 2.10 7.70
N VAL A 75 5.11 3.29 7.13
CA VAL A 75 4.20 4.43 7.34
C VAL A 75 3.07 4.35 6.32
N TYR A 76 1.91 3.89 6.77
CA TYR A 76 0.67 3.89 6.01
C TYR A 76 0.00 5.26 6.06
N ARG A 77 -0.23 5.83 4.88
CA ARG A 77 -0.89 7.13 4.70
C ARG A 77 -2.12 6.93 3.83
N ALA A 78 -3.29 7.33 4.33
CA ALA A 78 -4.54 7.26 3.60
C ALA A 78 -5.25 8.61 3.65
N ALA A 79 -5.81 9.04 2.52
CA ALA A 79 -6.50 10.33 2.44
C ALA A 79 -7.64 10.42 3.46
N GLY A 80 -7.68 11.52 4.20
CA GLY A 80 -8.68 11.75 5.25
C GLY A 80 -8.47 10.92 6.52
N GLN A 81 -7.33 10.22 6.66
CA GLN A 81 -6.98 9.46 7.86
C GLN A 81 -5.61 9.90 8.41
N PRO A 82 -5.39 9.78 9.73
CA PRO A 82 -4.07 10.02 10.30
C PRO A 82 -3.07 8.98 9.79
N ASP A 83 -1.80 9.41 9.67
CA ASP A 83 -0.69 8.50 9.37
C ASP A 83 -0.60 7.41 10.43
N ARG A 84 -0.40 6.17 9.98
CA ARG A 84 -0.29 5.01 10.86
C ARG A 84 1.00 4.26 10.58
N VAL A 85 1.72 3.88 11.63
CA VAL A 85 2.88 2.99 11.49
C VAL A 85 2.47 1.57 11.81
N ILE A 86 2.88 0.64 10.94
CA ILE A 86 2.72 -0.81 11.12
C ILE A 86 4.08 -1.49 11.13
N PHE A 87 4.16 -2.65 11.78
CA PHE A 87 5.34 -3.51 11.76
C PHE A 87 4.99 -4.92 11.32
N VAL A 88 5.82 -5.47 10.45
CA VAL A 88 5.69 -6.82 9.88
C VAL A 88 7.04 -7.53 9.87
N CYS A 89 7.04 -8.85 9.67
CA CYS A 89 8.26 -9.65 9.65
C CYS A 89 9.03 -9.58 8.32
N CYS A 90 8.38 -9.19 7.20
CA CYS A 90 9.00 -9.16 5.87
C CYS A 90 8.30 -8.18 4.91
N GLU A 91 8.96 -7.87 3.78
CA GLU A 91 8.39 -6.99 2.74
C GLU A 91 7.09 -7.55 2.13
N GLY A 92 6.98 -8.87 1.94
CA GLY A 92 5.77 -9.50 1.43
C GLY A 92 4.54 -9.24 2.31
N CYS A 93 4.73 -9.21 3.63
CA CYS A 93 3.66 -8.82 4.56
C CYS A 93 3.28 -7.34 4.43
N ILE A 94 4.16 -6.45 3.95
CA ILE A 94 3.77 -5.05 3.64
C ILE A 94 2.81 -5.04 2.45
N ASP A 95 3.06 -5.86 1.43
CA ASP A 95 2.22 -5.92 0.25
C ASP A 95 0.85 -6.54 0.55
N ASP A 96 0.81 -7.61 1.33
CA ASP A 96 -0.44 -8.16 1.87
C ASP A 96 -1.22 -7.12 2.70
N PHE A 97 -0.51 -6.34 3.53
CA PHE A 97 -1.11 -5.25 4.27
C PHE A 97 -1.73 -4.19 3.35
N LYS A 98 -1.04 -3.77 2.28
CA LYS A 98 -1.55 -2.79 1.32
C LYS A 98 -2.79 -3.28 0.56
N ALA A 99 -2.94 -4.59 0.37
CA ALA A 99 -4.11 -5.18 -0.26
C ALA A 99 -5.37 -5.07 0.62
N GLU A 100 -5.24 -5.21 1.94
CA GLU A 100 -6.37 -5.19 2.88
C GLU A 100 -6.09 -4.35 4.15
N PRO A 101 -5.73 -3.06 4.05
CA PRO A 101 -5.21 -2.30 5.19
C PRO A 101 -6.22 -2.21 6.33
N ALA A 102 -7.51 -2.00 6.03
CA ALA A 102 -8.57 -1.90 7.03
C ALA A 102 -8.74 -3.19 7.87
N LYS A 103 -8.50 -4.37 7.28
CA LYS A 103 -8.58 -5.66 7.99
C LYS A 103 -7.50 -5.77 9.04
N PHE A 104 -6.28 -5.40 8.69
CA PHE A 104 -5.12 -5.50 9.57
C PHE A 104 -5.07 -4.39 10.61
N LEU A 105 -5.42 -3.15 10.26
CA LEU A 105 -5.43 -2.03 11.20
C LEU A 105 -6.35 -2.29 12.41
N LYS A 106 -7.47 -3.01 12.22
CA LYS A 106 -8.35 -3.45 13.32
C LYS A 106 -7.61 -4.28 14.38
N LYS A 107 -6.61 -5.09 14.00
CA LYS A 107 -5.82 -5.86 14.97
C LYS A 107 -5.01 -4.95 15.88
N ILE A 108 -4.43 -3.87 15.34
CA ILE A 108 -3.68 -2.88 16.13
C ILE A 108 -4.62 -2.15 17.08
N ASP A 109 -5.78 -1.72 16.59
CA ASP A 109 -6.74 -0.97 17.39
C ASP A 109 -7.30 -1.81 18.54
N ALA A 110 -7.61 -3.09 18.27
CA ALA A 110 -7.99 -4.05 19.29
C ALA A 110 -6.87 -4.28 20.33
N ALA A 111 -5.61 -4.35 19.90
CA ALA A 111 -4.49 -4.50 20.82
C ALA A 111 -4.31 -3.26 21.71
N LYS A 112 -4.42 -2.05 21.15
CA LYS A 112 -4.38 -0.80 21.93
C LYS A 112 -5.50 -0.75 22.97
N ALA A 113 -6.72 -1.13 22.58
CA ALA A 113 -7.86 -1.17 23.50
C ALA A 113 -7.67 -2.17 24.66
N LYS A 114 -7.01 -3.31 24.41
CA LYS A 114 -6.71 -4.32 25.44
C LYS A 114 -5.56 -3.90 26.36
N SER A 115 -4.63 -3.08 25.88
CA SER A 115 -3.49 -2.58 26.67
C SER A 115 -3.81 -1.33 27.50
N ALA A 116 -4.93 -0.66 27.24
CA ALA A 116 -5.44 0.39 28.12
C ALA A 116 -6.13 -0.30 29.32
N PRO A 117 -5.68 -0.06 30.58
CA PRO A 117 -6.36 -0.64 31.73
C PRO A 117 -7.82 -0.15 31.74
N ALA A 118 -8.76 -1.09 31.89
CA ALA A 118 -10.16 -0.78 32.13
C ALA A 118 -10.23 0.16 33.34
N LYS A 119 -10.77 1.36 33.13
CA LYS A 119 -10.98 2.33 34.19
C LYS A 119 -12.10 1.85 35.12
#